data_AF-A0A743PID2-F1
#
_entry.id   AF-A0A743PID2-F1
#
_cell.length_a   1.000
_cell.length_b   1.000
_cell.length_c   1.000
_cell.angle_alpha   90.00
_cell.angle_beta   90.00
_cell.angle_gamma   90.00
#
_symmetry.space_group_name_H-M   'P 1'
#
loop_
_entity.id
_entity.type
_entity.pdbx_description
1 polymer ?
#
loop_
_entity_poly.entity_id
_entity_poly.type
_entity_poly.pdbx_seq_one_letter_code
_entity_poly.pdbx_strand_id
1 'polypeptide(L)'
;IRRLKKLMALTDSSNANEASAALARAQKLADANGITQDDIDLSDINESICDYWPVGASKPPRYMACLLQVIRDAFGVDCILLGGCGVSFYGLYNRPQLAGYTFEVLGRQLIKARRDFIKTQNKRIKTSTKTARGDKFAEGWIIAVLNKIEKLARTAHEVELAERWLEKKYTRTVTRNVRESG
;
A
#
# COMPACT_ATOMS: atom_id res chain seq x y z
N ILE A 1 -23.44 0.13 6.96
CA ILE A 1 -22.23 -0.38 7.67
C ILE A 1 -21.96 0.32 9.02
N ARG A 2 -21.76 1.66 9.11
CA ARG A 2 -21.47 2.33 10.41
C ARG A 2 -22.45 1.99 11.56
N ARG A 3 -23.76 1.99 11.27
CA ARG A 3 -24.81 1.62 12.23
C ARG A 3 -24.70 0.15 12.68
N LEU A 4 -24.29 -0.74 11.78
CA LEU A 4 -24.12 -2.16 12.04
C LEU A 4 -22.91 -2.40 12.96
N LYS A 5 -21.76 -1.77 12.68
CA LYS A 5 -20.58 -1.78 13.57
C LYS A 5 -20.90 -1.28 14.98
N LYS A 6 -21.70 -0.21 15.10
CA LYS A 6 -22.14 0.30 16.40
C LYS A 6 -23.00 -0.72 17.15
N LEU A 7 -23.90 -1.43 16.46
CA LEU A 7 -24.71 -2.49 17.07
C LEU A 7 -23.86 -3.69 17.50
N MET A 8 -22.87 -4.08 16.69
CA MET A 8 -21.94 -5.16 17.05
C MET A 8 -21.05 -4.78 18.25
N ALA A 9 -20.57 -3.54 18.35
CA ALA A 9 -19.84 -3.11 19.54
C ALA A 9 -20.69 -3.17 20.83
N LEU A 10 -22.02 -3.04 20.72
CA LEU A 10 -22.95 -3.17 21.85
C LEU A 10 -23.21 -4.63 22.26
N THR A 11 -22.92 -5.61 21.40
CA THR A 11 -23.05 -7.03 21.75
C THR A 11 -21.99 -7.50 22.73
N ASP A 12 -20.86 -6.81 22.81
CA ASP A 12 -19.77 -7.10 23.76
C ASP A 12 -20.05 -6.52 25.16
N SER A 13 -21.21 -5.91 25.39
CA SER A 13 -21.58 -5.34 26.70
C SER A 13 -21.85 -6.43 27.73
N SER A 14 -21.58 -6.14 29.01
CA SER A 14 -21.80 -7.05 30.13
C SER A 14 -23.29 -7.29 30.48
N ASN A 15 -24.21 -6.57 29.84
CA ASN A 15 -25.64 -6.73 30.04
C ASN A 15 -26.22 -7.68 28.97
N ALA A 16 -26.48 -8.93 29.37
CA ALA A 16 -26.96 -9.98 28.47
C ALA A 16 -28.25 -9.61 27.69
N ASN A 17 -29.17 -8.86 28.31
CA ASN A 17 -30.42 -8.46 27.66
C ASN A 17 -30.18 -7.41 26.56
N GLU A 18 -29.29 -6.46 26.82
CA GLU A 18 -28.90 -5.43 25.84
C GLU A 18 -28.07 -6.03 24.70
N ALA A 19 -27.13 -6.91 25.03
CA ALA A 19 -26.31 -7.63 24.06
C ALA A 19 -27.18 -8.49 23.11
N SER A 20 -28.13 -9.25 23.65
CA SER A 20 -29.06 -10.07 22.84
C SER A 20 -29.94 -9.21 21.92
N ALA A 21 -30.48 -8.10 22.44
CA ALA A 21 -31.29 -7.18 21.65
C ALA A 21 -30.46 -6.47 20.56
N ALA A 22 -29.20 -6.11 20.86
CA ALA A 22 -28.27 -5.51 19.91
C ALA A 22 -27.93 -6.51 18.78
N LEU A 23 -27.69 -7.78 19.11
CA LEU A 23 -27.39 -8.84 18.16
C LEU A 23 -28.57 -9.10 17.22
N ALA A 24 -29.79 -9.22 17.75
CA ALA A 24 -30.99 -9.40 16.93
C ALA A 24 -31.21 -8.22 15.96
N ARG A 25 -30.95 -6.99 16.42
CA ARG A 25 -31.02 -5.78 15.58
C ARG A 25 -29.93 -5.76 14.52
N ALA A 26 -28.71 -6.18 14.86
CA ALA A 26 -27.60 -6.27 13.92
C ALA A 26 -27.91 -7.28 12.82
N GLN A 27 -28.36 -8.50 13.17
CA GLN A 27 -28.71 -9.54 12.20
C GLN A 27 -29.80 -9.07 11.23
N LYS A 28 -30.91 -8.53 11.77
CA LYS A 28 -32.00 -8.02 10.95
C LYS A 28 -31.56 -6.90 10.00
N LEU A 29 -30.65 -6.03 10.45
CA LEU A 29 -30.12 -4.95 9.63
C LEU A 29 -29.16 -5.46 8.55
N ALA A 30 -28.34 -6.47 8.86
CA ALA A 30 -27.45 -7.13 7.90
C ALA A 30 -28.28 -7.82 6.80
N ASP A 31 -29.26 -8.65 7.20
CA ASP A 31 -30.13 -9.39 6.30
C ASP A 31 -30.92 -8.45 5.36
N ALA A 32 -31.51 -7.39 5.92
CA ALA A 32 -32.30 -6.43 5.15
C ALA A 32 -31.49 -5.67 4.08
N ASN A 33 -30.16 -5.60 4.22
CA ASN A 33 -29.28 -4.90 3.30
C ASN A 33 -28.34 -5.85 2.53
N GLY A 34 -28.48 -7.18 2.71
CA GLY A 34 -27.57 -8.17 2.12
C GLY A 34 -26.10 -7.99 2.51
N ILE A 35 -25.83 -7.45 3.71
CA ILE A 35 -24.47 -7.19 4.18
C ILE A 35 -23.92 -8.46 4.81
N THR A 36 -22.82 -8.96 4.27
CA THR A 36 -22.12 -10.13 4.81
C THR A 36 -21.16 -9.74 5.93
N GLN A 37 -20.71 -10.71 6.75
CA GLN A 37 -19.68 -10.46 7.76
C GLN A 37 -18.38 -9.93 7.12
N ASP A 38 -18.01 -10.45 5.94
CA ASP A 38 -16.87 -9.98 5.16
C ASP A 38 -17.02 -8.50 4.76
N ASP A 39 -18.22 -8.03 4.42
CA ASP A 39 -18.44 -6.61 4.11
C ASP A 39 -18.18 -5.71 5.33
N ILE A 40 -18.42 -6.22 6.53
CA ILE A 40 -18.19 -5.49 7.79
C ILE A 40 -16.70 -5.44 8.10
N ASP A 41 -16.04 -6.59 8.06
CA ASP A 41 -14.61 -6.74 8.32
C ASP A 41 -13.77 -5.89 7.36
N LEU A 42 -14.09 -5.95 6.06
CA LEU A 42 -13.34 -5.25 5.02
C LEU A 42 -13.70 -3.77 4.89
N SER A 43 -14.74 -3.29 5.57
CA SER A 43 -15.18 -1.90 5.43
C SER A 43 -14.21 -0.84 5.96
N ASP A 44 -13.23 -1.24 6.79
CA ASP A 44 -12.16 -0.34 7.25
C ASP A 44 -10.95 -0.35 6.32
N ILE A 45 -10.87 -1.28 5.36
CA ILE A 45 -9.83 -1.30 4.33
C ILE A 45 -10.21 -0.32 3.23
N ASN A 46 -9.38 0.70 3.04
CA ASN A 46 -9.52 1.70 2.00
C ASN A 46 -8.45 1.55 0.93
N GLU A 47 -8.66 2.24 -0.19
CA GLU A 47 -7.72 2.34 -1.28
C GLU A 47 -7.35 3.81 -1.55
N SER A 48 -6.12 4.03 -1.96
CA SER A 48 -5.70 5.26 -2.63
C SER A 48 -4.88 4.93 -3.86
N ILE A 49 -5.34 5.43 -5.01
CA ILE A 49 -4.62 5.30 -6.27
C ILE A 49 -3.71 6.51 -6.45
N CYS A 50 -2.45 6.23 -6.75
CA CYS A 50 -1.44 7.22 -7.11
C CYS A 50 -1.04 7.00 -8.58
N ASP A 51 -1.36 7.96 -9.44
CA ASP A 51 -1.03 7.91 -10.87
C ASP A 51 0.45 8.25 -11.16
N TYR A 52 1.23 8.56 -10.13
CA TYR A 52 2.65 8.82 -10.28
C TYR A 52 3.43 7.52 -10.49
N TRP A 53 3.82 7.21 -11.72
CA TRP A 53 4.67 6.07 -12.02
C TRP A 53 5.75 6.38 -13.07
N PRO A 54 6.94 6.86 -12.66
CA PRO A 54 7.91 7.47 -13.56
C PRO A 54 8.80 6.48 -14.32
N VAL A 55 8.64 5.17 -14.08
CA VAL A 55 9.52 4.14 -14.64
C VAL A 55 8.93 3.42 -15.86
N GLY A 56 7.63 3.61 -16.14
CA GLY A 56 6.94 3.13 -17.36
C GLY A 56 7.03 1.63 -17.63
N ALA A 57 7.55 0.84 -16.67
CA ALA A 57 7.90 -0.54 -16.87
C ALA A 57 6.96 -1.45 -16.09
N SER A 58 6.45 -2.45 -16.80
CA SER A 58 5.71 -3.59 -16.23
C SER A 58 6.49 -4.36 -15.16
N LYS A 59 7.83 -4.30 -15.23
CA LYS A 59 8.77 -4.80 -14.21
C LYS A 59 9.53 -3.61 -13.63
N PRO A 60 9.24 -3.16 -12.40
CA PRO A 60 9.91 -2.00 -11.83
C PRO A 60 11.41 -2.25 -11.69
N PRO A 61 12.25 -1.21 -11.85
CA PRO A 61 13.65 -1.29 -11.43
C PRO A 61 13.75 -1.49 -9.92
N ARG A 62 14.83 -2.14 -9.47
CA ARG A 62 15.04 -2.47 -8.05
C ARG A 62 14.88 -1.29 -7.10
N TYR A 63 15.45 -0.13 -7.41
CA TYR A 63 15.29 1.04 -6.56
C TYR A 63 13.81 1.45 -6.40
N MET A 64 12.97 1.32 -7.41
CA MET A 64 11.56 1.68 -7.30
C MET A 64 10.79 0.66 -6.46
N ALA A 65 11.09 -0.63 -6.62
CA ALA A 65 10.55 -1.67 -5.75
C ALA A 65 10.97 -1.47 -4.28
N CYS A 66 12.23 -1.08 -4.03
CA CYS A 66 12.70 -0.73 -2.70
C CYS A 66 11.89 0.45 -2.13
N LEU A 67 11.69 1.53 -2.89
CA LEU A 67 10.89 2.67 -2.43
C LEU A 67 9.46 2.25 -2.05
N LEU A 68 8.79 1.43 -2.86
CA LEU A 68 7.46 0.90 -2.53
C LEU A 68 7.49 0.10 -1.23
N GLN A 69 8.51 -0.74 -1.01
CA GLN A 69 8.66 -1.48 0.24
C GLN A 69 8.82 -0.55 1.44
N VAL A 70 9.61 0.52 1.32
CA VAL A 70 9.75 1.52 2.38
C VAL A 70 8.40 2.12 2.74
N ILE A 71 7.61 2.52 1.74
CA ILE A 71 6.29 3.13 1.95
C ILE A 71 5.34 2.12 2.61
N ARG A 72 5.34 0.86 2.17
CA ARG A 72 4.52 -0.20 2.78
C ARG A 72 4.85 -0.40 4.26
N ASP A 73 6.14 -0.52 4.58
CA ASP A 73 6.63 -0.68 5.95
C ASP A 73 6.35 0.55 6.82
N ALA A 74 6.52 1.75 6.26
CA ALA A 74 6.33 3.01 6.97
C ALA A 74 4.87 3.25 7.35
N PHE A 75 3.94 2.96 6.43
CA PHE A 75 2.53 3.27 6.62
C PHE A 75 1.70 2.07 7.06
N GLY A 76 2.27 0.86 7.10
CA GLY A 76 1.52 -0.35 7.42
C GLY A 76 0.43 -0.61 6.39
N VAL A 77 0.78 -0.57 5.11
CA VAL A 77 -0.11 -0.77 3.96
C VAL A 77 0.46 -1.79 2.99
N ASP A 78 -0.36 -2.29 2.08
CA ASP A 78 0.09 -3.00 0.89
C ASP A 78 -0.14 -2.15 -0.36
N CYS A 79 0.46 -2.59 -1.48
CA CYS A 79 0.26 -1.95 -2.76
C CYS A 79 0.32 -2.93 -3.93
N ILE A 80 -0.39 -2.59 -5.00
CA ILE A 80 -0.29 -3.24 -6.30
C ILE A 80 0.05 -2.23 -7.39
N LEU A 81 0.63 -2.72 -8.48
CA LEU A 81 0.85 -1.92 -9.68
C LEU A 81 -0.36 -2.00 -10.60
N LEU A 82 -0.91 -0.85 -10.96
CA LEU A 82 -2.01 -0.75 -11.92
C LEU A 82 -1.42 -0.62 -13.31
N GLY A 83 -1.30 -1.74 -14.05
CA GLY A 83 -0.90 -1.73 -15.47
C GLY A 83 0.46 -1.10 -15.81
N GLY A 84 1.28 -0.76 -14.82
CA GLY A 84 2.50 0.04 -15.02
C GLY A 84 2.25 1.52 -15.30
N CYS A 85 1.04 2.04 -15.01
CA CYS A 85 0.69 3.46 -15.10
C CYS A 85 0.44 4.11 -13.73
N GLY A 86 0.28 3.32 -12.66
CA GLY A 86 0.08 3.82 -11.32
C GLY A 86 0.30 2.76 -10.26
N VAL A 87 0.12 3.18 -9.01
CA VAL A 87 0.22 2.33 -7.82
C VAL A 87 -1.08 2.49 -7.02
N SER A 88 -1.74 1.38 -6.71
CA SER A 88 -2.83 1.36 -5.74
C SER A 88 -2.27 0.95 -4.39
N PHE A 89 -2.40 1.82 -3.39
CA PHE A 89 -2.14 1.51 -1.99
C PHE A 89 -3.45 1.14 -1.31
N TYR A 90 -3.42 0.15 -0.43
CA TYR A 90 -4.60 -0.27 0.32
C TYR A 90 -4.24 -0.77 1.72
N GLY A 91 -5.18 -0.63 2.64
CA GLY A 91 -4.97 -0.88 4.06
C GLY A 91 -5.98 -0.13 4.93
N LEU A 92 -5.80 -0.21 6.25
CA LEU A 92 -6.78 0.32 7.20
C LEU A 92 -6.86 1.86 7.21
N TYR A 93 -8.08 2.36 7.38
CA TYR A 93 -8.38 3.76 7.62
C TYR A 93 -7.76 4.69 6.56
N ASN A 94 -7.07 5.75 6.97
CA ASN A 94 -6.48 6.75 6.08
C ASN A 94 -5.01 6.46 5.70
N ARG A 95 -4.45 5.33 6.14
CA ARG A 95 -3.05 4.95 5.83
C ARG A 95 -2.75 4.91 4.32
N PRO A 96 -3.63 4.39 3.45
CA PRO A 96 -3.39 4.35 2.01
C PRO A 96 -3.20 5.74 1.37
N GLN A 97 -3.99 6.72 1.78
CA GLN A 97 -3.90 8.09 1.25
C GLN A 97 -2.58 8.75 1.63
N LEU A 98 -2.15 8.56 2.88
CA LEU A 98 -0.85 9.06 3.35
C LEU A 98 0.31 8.37 2.62
N ALA A 99 0.21 7.06 2.40
CA ALA A 99 1.19 6.29 1.64
C ALA A 99 1.31 6.78 0.19
N GLY A 100 0.18 6.95 -0.51
CA GLY A 100 0.14 7.44 -1.88
C GLY A 100 0.75 8.83 -2.04
N TYR A 101 0.38 9.78 -1.18
CA TYR A 101 0.97 11.12 -1.18
C TYR A 101 2.48 11.09 -0.93
N THR A 102 2.91 10.32 0.08
CA THR A 102 4.33 10.23 0.43
C THR A 102 5.15 9.57 -0.67
N PHE A 103 4.61 8.52 -1.30
CA PHE A 103 5.21 7.87 -2.45
C PHE A 103 5.41 8.83 -3.61
N GLU A 104 4.40 9.64 -3.94
CA GLU A 104 4.51 10.64 -5.00
C GLU A 104 5.63 11.66 -4.71
N VAL A 105 5.66 12.20 -3.49
CA VAL A 105 6.67 13.19 -3.08
C VAL A 105 8.07 12.60 -3.12
N LEU A 106 8.30 11.47 -2.44
CA LEU A 106 9.61 10.83 -2.37
C LEU A 106 10.05 10.28 -3.72
N GLY A 107 9.13 9.75 -4.53
CA GLY A 107 9.41 9.29 -5.88
C GLY A 107 9.94 10.41 -6.78
N ARG A 108 9.31 11.60 -6.73
CA ARG A 108 9.78 12.78 -7.47
C ARG A 108 11.18 13.21 -7.02
N GLN A 109 11.43 13.23 -5.71
CA GLN A 109 12.74 13.56 -5.13
C GLN A 109 13.81 12.55 -5.56
N LEU A 110 13.51 11.26 -5.49
CA LEU A 110 14.40 10.18 -5.90
C LEU A 110 14.77 10.26 -7.37
N ILE A 111 13.80 10.45 -8.26
CA ILE A 111 14.04 10.58 -9.71
C ILE A 111 14.91 11.80 -10.01
N LYS A 112 14.67 12.92 -9.32
CA LYS A 112 15.52 14.12 -9.43
C LYS A 112 16.94 13.83 -8.97
N ALA A 113 17.12 13.30 -7.76
CA ALA A 113 18.43 12.99 -7.18
C ALA A 113 19.22 12.01 -8.06
N ARG A 114 18.58 10.94 -8.54
CA ARG A 114 19.18 9.96 -9.45
C ARG A 114 19.65 10.61 -10.75
N ARG A 115 18.81 11.45 -11.35
CA ARG A 115 19.16 12.17 -12.59
C ARG A 115 20.34 13.11 -12.35
N ASP A 116 20.35 13.84 -11.26
CA ASP A 116 21.41 14.80 -10.96
C ASP A 116 22.73 14.07 -10.66
N PHE A 117 22.70 12.93 -9.97
CA PHE A 117 23.87 12.04 -9.84
C PHE A 117 24.39 11.56 -11.19
N ILE A 118 23.52 11.09 -12.10
CA ILE A 118 23.94 10.63 -13.43
C ILE A 118 24.65 11.74 -14.22
N LYS A 119 24.22 13.00 -14.08
CA LYS A 119 24.86 14.15 -14.75
C LYS A 119 26.30 14.40 -14.28
N THR A 120 26.64 14.00 -13.05
CA THR A 120 28.02 14.11 -12.53
C THR A 120 28.98 13.08 -13.13
N GLN A 121 28.45 12.02 -13.77
CA GLN A 121 29.28 10.94 -14.30
C GLN A 121 30.02 11.37 -15.58
N ASN A 122 31.24 10.85 -15.77
CA ASN A 122 32.06 11.16 -16.94
C ASN A 122 31.30 10.84 -18.25
N LYS A 123 31.28 11.81 -19.17
CA LYS A 123 30.58 11.71 -20.46
C LYS A 123 31.02 10.51 -21.30
N ARG A 124 32.27 10.07 -21.20
CA ARG A 124 32.88 8.94 -21.95
C ARG A 124 32.43 7.56 -21.47
N ILE A 125 31.79 7.45 -20.30
CA ILE A 125 31.29 6.17 -19.78
C ILE A 125 30.08 5.72 -20.59
N LYS A 126 29.98 4.42 -20.87
CA LYS A 126 28.84 3.79 -21.53
C LYS A 126 27.53 4.12 -20.82
N THR A 127 26.46 4.34 -21.59
CA THR A 127 25.13 4.68 -21.05
C THR A 127 24.61 3.59 -20.10
N SER A 128 24.83 2.31 -20.40
CA SER A 128 24.46 1.20 -19.52
C SER A 128 25.11 1.32 -18.15
N THR A 129 26.42 1.55 -18.11
CA THR A 129 27.17 1.73 -16.86
C THR A 129 26.70 2.97 -16.07
N LYS A 130 26.36 4.07 -16.75
CA LYS A 130 25.78 5.26 -16.07
C LYS A 130 24.42 4.93 -15.44
N THR A 131 23.57 4.19 -16.15
CA THR A 131 22.28 3.73 -15.65
C THR A 131 22.46 2.84 -14.42
N ALA A 132 23.35 1.85 -14.49
CA ALA A 132 23.65 0.94 -13.38
C ALA A 132 24.13 1.69 -12.13
N ARG A 133 25.05 2.64 -12.29
CA ARG A 133 25.52 3.51 -11.19
C ARG A 133 24.41 4.39 -10.64
N GLY A 134 23.55 4.94 -11.50
CA GLY A 134 22.38 5.70 -11.09
C GLY A 134 21.40 4.89 -10.27
N ASP A 135 21.20 3.62 -10.63
CA ASP A 135 20.33 2.70 -9.89
C ASP A 135 20.92 2.39 -8.50
N LYS A 136 22.23 2.16 -8.40
CA LYS A 136 22.91 1.98 -7.09
C LYS A 136 22.89 3.23 -6.23
N PHE A 137 23.06 4.41 -6.82
CA PHE A 137 22.86 5.67 -6.10
C PHE A 137 21.44 5.79 -5.56
N ALA A 138 20.43 5.46 -6.37
CA ALA A 138 19.03 5.50 -5.96
C ALA A 138 18.73 4.51 -4.81
N GLU A 139 19.27 3.30 -4.86
CA GLU A 139 19.20 2.34 -3.75
C GLU A 139 19.79 2.93 -2.46
N GLY A 140 20.98 3.53 -2.51
CA GLY A 140 21.60 4.20 -1.36
C GLY A 140 20.79 5.38 -0.82
N TRP A 141 20.20 6.19 -1.71
CA TRP A 141 19.33 7.30 -1.34
C TRP A 141 18.10 6.81 -0.55
N ILE A 142 17.50 5.70 -0.96
CA ILE A 142 16.34 5.11 -0.28
C ILE A 142 16.74 4.57 1.10
N ILE A 143 17.90 3.93 1.24
CA ILE A 143 18.42 3.47 2.54
C ILE A 143 18.57 4.66 3.50
N ALA A 144 19.08 5.79 3.02
CA ALA A 144 19.19 7.00 3.83
C ALA A 144 17.82 7.56 4.27
N VAL A 145 16.78 7.39 3.46
CA VAL A 145 15.39 7.74 3.81
C VAL A 145 14.82 6.75 4.83
N LEU A 146 15.02 5.45 4.63
CA LEU A 146 14.61 4.39 5.57
C LEU A 146 15.09 4.64 6.99
N ASN A 147 16.35 5.04 7.14
CA ASN A 147 16.95 5.32 8.45
C ASN A 147 16.30 6.48 9.21
N LYS A 148 15.41 7.25 8.57
CA LYS A 148 14.70 8.38 9.16
C LYS A 148 13.22 8.10 9.41
N ILE A 149 12.73 6.92 9.04
CA ILE A 149 11.32 6.58 9.09
C ILE A 149 11.08 5.51 10.15
N GLU A 150 10.12 5.76 11.04
CA GLU A 150 9.59 4.75 11.94
C GLU A 150 8.62 3.84 11.18
N LYS A 151 8.75 2.53 11.39
CA LYS A 151 7.89 1.54 10.74
C LYS A 151 6.59 1.36 11.52
N LEU A 152 5.46 1.32 10.82
CA LEU A 152 4.19 0.93 11.40
C LEU A 152 4.02 -0.58 11.27
N ALA A 153 4.12 -1.28 12.41
CA ALA A 153 3.87 -2.71 12.46
C ALA A 153 2.40 -3.01 12.17
N ARG A 154 2.16 -4.01 11.33
CA ARG A 154 0.83 -4.58 11.09
C ARG A 154 0.64 -5.81 11.95
N THR A 155 -0.58 -6.00 12.45
CA THR A 155 -0.95 -7.26 13.09
C THR A 155 -1.21 -8.34 12.03
N ALA A 156 -1.17 -9.62 12.41
CA ALA A 156 -1.49 -10.71 11.48
C ALA A 156 -2.92 -10.56 10.90
N HIS A 157 -3.85 -10.06 11.70
CA HIS A 157 -5.22 -9.80 11.28
C HIS A 157 -5.30 -8.65 10.24
N GLU A 158 -4.51 -7.58 10.40
CA GLU A 158 -4.46 -6.51 9.40
C GLU A 158 -3.95 -7.02 8.04
N VAL A 159 -3.00 -7.95 8.05
CA VAL A 159 -2.47 -8.58 6.82
C VAL A 159 -3.54 -9.45 6.16
N GLU A 160 -4.20 -10.33 6.92
CA GLU A 160 -5.27 -11.19 6.42
C GLU A 160 -6.43 -10.38 5.81
N LEU A 161 -6.86 -9.30 6.47
CA LEU A 161 -7.90 -8.42 5.95
C LEU A 161 -7.50 -7.77 4.62
N ALA A 162 -6.24 -7.35 4.49
CA ALA A 162 -5.73 -6.74 3.27
C ALA A 162 -5.69 -7.75 2.11
N GLU A 163 -5.32 -9.01 2.38
CA GLU A 163 -5.32 -10.09 1.39
C GLU A 163 -6.75 -10.41 0.92
N ARG A 164 -7.70 -10.62 1.84
CA ARG A 164 -9.11 -10.86 1.50
C ARG A 164 -9.72 -9.69 0.70
N TRP A 165 -9.40 -8.46 1.08
CA TRP A 165 -9.85 -7.28 0.34
C TRP A 165 -9.31 -7.27 -1.09
N LEU A 166 -8.03 -7.60 -1.27
CA LEU A 166 -7.39 -7.64 -2.58
C LEU A 166 -8.06 -8.66 -3.49
N GLU A 167 -8.29 -9.88 -3.00
CA GLU A 167 -8.94 -10.95 -3.76
C GLU A 167 -10.37 -10.58 -4.17
N LYS A 168 -11.13 -9.97 -3.26
CA LYS A 168 -12.50 -9.54 -3.52
C LYS A 168 -12.58 -8.42 -4.56
N LYS A 169 -11.65 -7.47 -4.54
CA LYS A 169 -11.67 -6.32 -5.44
C LYS A 169 -11.00 -6.59 -6.79
N TYR A 170 -9.88 -7.30 -6.79
CA TYR A 170 -9.07 -7.55 -7.97
C TYR A 170 -9.08 -9.04 -8.32
N THR A 171 -9.94 -9.42 -9.26
CA THR A 171 -10.14 -10.82 -9.69
C THR A 171 -8.89 -11.44 -10.33
N ARG A 172 -7.93 -10.63 -10.78
CA ARG A 172 -6.68 -11.11 -11.40
C ARG A 172 -5.50 -10.24 -10.99
N THR A 173 -4.70 -10.74 -10.06
CA THR A 173 -3.39 -10.20 -9.70
C THR A 173 -2.29 -11.15 -10.17
N VAL A 174 -1.10 -10.62 -10.46
CA VAL A 174 0.06 -11.43 -10.86
C VAL A 174 1.29 -10.89 -10.16
N THR A 175 1.99 -11.76 -9.43
CA THR A 175 3.29 -11.42 -8.84
C THR A 175 4.34 -11.33 -9.95
N ARG A 176 5.07 -10.20 -10.01
CA ARG A 176 6.12 -9.96 -10.99
C ARG A 176 7.47 -9.77 -10.31
N ASN A 177 8.49 -10.37 -10.91
CA ASN A 177 9.87 -10.14 -10.48
C ASN A 177 10.33 -8.73 -10.86
N VAL A 178 11.19 -8.19 -10.00
CA VAL A 178 11.84 -6.89 -10.15
C VAL A 178 12.92 -6.99 -11.23
N ARG A 179 13.16 -5.90 -11.98
CA ARG A 179 14.27 -5.84 -12.94
C ARG A 179 15.59 -5.69 -12.19
N GLU A 180 16.52 -6.62 -12.41
CA GLU A 180 17.88 -6.54 -11.88
C GLU A 180 18.67 -5.40 -12.52
N SER A 181 19.64 -4.86 -11.78
CA SER A 181 20.59 -3.89 -12.31
C SER A 181 21.53 -4.59 -13.29
N GLY A 182 21.45 -4.25 -14.57
CA GLY A 182 22.42 -4.67 -15.60
C GLY A 182 23.67 -3.79 -15.65
#